data_AF-A0A9P6PKY1-F1
#
_entry.id   AF-A0A9P6PKY1-F1
#
_cell.length_a   1.000
_cell.length_b   1.000
_cell.length_c   1.000
_cell.angle_alpha   90.00
_cell.angle_beta   90.00
_cell.angle_gamma   90.00
#
_symmetry.space_group_name_H-M   'P 1'
#
loop_
_entity.id
_entity.type
_entity.pdbx_description
1 polymer ?
#
loop_
_entity_poly.entity_id
_entity_poly.type
_entity_poly.pdbx_seq_one_letter_code
_entity_poly.pdbx_strand_id
1 'polypeptide(L)'
;DGVTVYVIDTGVNIDHDEFGDRAKWGKTVTPNDPDQDDDGHGTHCAGIIGSVRYGVSKKANIVAVKVLHSNGSGTTEDVISGVDYALKEHQAQAKAQGANYKGSVAHLSLAGGKSHTLDNAVNEAVRSGLHIAVAAGNDGRDACDYSPAGASEPITVGASTLGDESAYFSNSGSCVDVFAPGLNIKSTWIGNKAAFNAMSGTSMASSHVAGLIAYFLSLLP
;
A
#
# COMPACT_ATOMS: atom_id res chain seq x y z
N ASP A 1 -13.87 -3.93 -11.45
CA ASP A 1 -14.26 -2.76 -10.63
C ASP A 1 -14.77 -3.27 -9.29
N GLY A 2 -15.07 -2.38 -8.34
CA GLY A 2 -15.69 -2.75 -7.06
C GLY A 2 -14.76 -3.22 -5.95
N VAL A 3 -13.44 -3.25 -6.18
CA VAL A 3 -12.45 -3.55 -5.13
C VAL A 3 -11.92 -2.24 -4.53
N THR A 4 -11.86 -2.19 -3.21
CA THR A 4 -11.31 -1.08 -2.44
C THR A 4 -9.86 -1.38 -2.08
N VAL A 5 -8.96 -0.43 -2.30
CA VAL A 5 -7.55 -0.49 -1.86
C VAL A 5 -7.28 0.63 -0.88
N TYR A 6 -7.00 0.26 0.37
CA TYR A 6 -6.56 1.17 1.42
C TYR A 6 -5.05 1.39 1.29
N VAL A 7 -4.66 2.62 0.96
CA VAL A 7 -3.25 3.03 0.89
C VAL A 7 -2.90 3.60 2.26
N ILE A 8 -2.22 2.80 3.08
CA ILE A 8 -1.81 3.13 4.44
C ILE A 8 -0.40 3.73 4.37
N ASP A 9 -0.33 5.06 4.30
CA ASP A 9 0.89 5.79 3.92
C ASP A 9 0.86 7.27 4.39
N THR A 10 1.47 8.20 3.64
CA THR A 10 1.50 9.66 3.91
C THR A 10 0.22 10.41 3.53
N GLY A 11 -0.72 9.72 2.87
CA GLY A 11 -1.92 10.28 2.26
C GLY A 11 -2.01 9.96 0.77
N VAL A 12 -3.02 10.51 0.09
CA VAL A 12 -3.10 10.51 -1.39
C VAL A 12 -3.62 11.87 -1.85
N ASN A 13 -3.06 12.43 -2.91
CA ASN A 13 -3.64 13.52 -3.66
C ASN A 13 -4.89 13.02 -4.41
N ILE A 14 -6.01 12.93 -3.69
CA ILE A 14 -7.27 12.38 -4.22
C ILE A 14 -7.85 13.19 -5.38
N ASP A 15 -7.44 14.46 -5.52
CA ASP A 15 -7.84 15.35 -6.61
C ASP A 15 -7.02 15.16 -7.89
N HIS A 16 -6.07 14.23 -7.92
CA HIS A 16 -5.29 13.95 -9.11
C HIS A 16 -6.19 13.37 -10.21
N ASP A 17 -6.09 13.93 -11.42
CA ASP A 17 -6.94 13.60 -12.58
C ASP A 17 -6.88 12.10 -12.97
N GLU A 18 -5.83 11.41 -12.54
CA GLU A 18 -5.62 9.98 -12.79
C GLU A 18 -6.51 9.07 -11.96
N PHE A 19 -7.11 9.59 -10.87
CA PHE A 19 -8.06 8.84 -10.05
C PHE A 19 -9.51 9.15 -10.43
N GLY A 20 -9.80 10.35 -10.95
CA GLY A 20 -11.18 10.82 -11.11
C GLY A 20 -11.93 10.71 -9.77
N ASP A 21 -13.14 10.16 -9.78
CA ASP A 21 -13.94 10.01 -8.55
C ASP A 21 -13.61 8.75 -7.73
N ARG A 22 -12.53 8.03 -8.07
CA ARG A 22 -12.20 6.74 -7.46
C ARG A 22 -11.28 6.85 -6.25
N ALA A 23 -10.70 8.02 -5.98
CA ALA A 23 -9.90 8.25 -4.78
C ALA A 23 -10.68 9.08 -3.77
N LYS A 24 -10.62 8.70 -2.49
CA LYS A 24 -11.21 9.46 -1.38
C LYS A 24 -10.37 9.34 -0.11
N TRP A 25 -10.58 10.27 0.80
CA TRP A 25 -10.04 10.16 2.16
C TRP A 25 -10.80 9.13 2.99
N GLY A 26 -10.05 8.38 3.79
CA GLY A 26 -10.57 7.48 4.81
C GLY A 26 -10.32 8.02 6.22
N LYS A 27 -9.07 7.94 6.67
CA LYS A 27 -8.66 8.37 8.01
C LYS A 27 -7.28 8.99 8.01
N THR A 28 -7.12 10.08 8.75
CA THR A 28 -5.83 10.63 9.17
C THR A 28 -5.63 10.31 10.65
N VAL A 29 -4.62 9.48 10.94
CA VAL A 29 -4.32 9.01 12.31
C VAL A 29 -3.44 10.01 13.04
N THR A 30 -2.55 10.68 12.32
CA THR A 30 -1.60 11.66 12.81
C THR A 30 -2.31 12.89 13.38
N PRO A 31 -2.25 13.15 14.69
CA PRO A 31 -3.01 14.23 15.31
C PRO A 31 -2.64 15.60 14.75
N ASN A 32 -3.65 16.40 14.39
CA ASN A 32 -3.54 17.75 13.81
C ASN A 32 -3.03 17.83 12.36
N ASP A 33 -2.71 16.70 11.73
CA ASP A 33 -2.41 16.71 10.30
C ASP A 33 -3.71 16.84 9.50
N PRO A 34 -3.72 17.64 8.42
CA PRO A 34 -4.86 17.71 7.52
C PRO A 34 -4.98 16.43 6.67
N ASP A 35 -6.16 16.24 6.10
CA ASP A 35 -6.41 15.26 5.02
C ASP A 35 -5.72 15.72 3.73
N GLN A 36 -4.40 15.64 3.73
CA GLN A 36 -3.51 16.03 2.64
C GLN A 36 -2.30 15.08 2.56
N ASP A 37 -1.86 14.76 1.34
CA ASP A 37 -0.55 14.15 1.14
C ASP A 37 0.51 15.24 0.96
N ASP A 38 1.39 15.36 1.95
CA ASP A 38 2.41 16.41 2.02
C ASP A 38 3.82 15.89 1.65
N ASP A 39 3.96 14.58 1.49
CA ASP A 39 5.22 13.91 1.15
C ASP A 39 5.22 13.46 -0.32
N GLY A 40 4.09 12.90 -0.77
CA GLY A 40 3.89 12.41 -2.12
C GLY A 40 4.10 10.91 -2.30
N HIS A 41 4.76 10.24 -1.36
CA HIS A 41 4.99 8.81 -1.42
C HIS A 41 3.68 8.01 -1.55
N GLY A 42 2.68 8.30 -0.71
CA GLY A 42 1.39 7.63 -0.79
C GLY A 42 0.64 7.89 -2.10
N THR A 43 0.69 9.13 -2.64
CA THR A 43 0.19 9.45 -3.98
C THR A 43 0.89 8.63 -5.07
N HIS A 44 2.21 8.44 -4.96
CA HIS A 44 2.97 7.65 -5.93
C HIS A 44 2.56 6.17 -5.92
N CYS A 45 2.50 5.56 -4.74
CA CYS A 45 2.02 4.20 -4.54
C CYS A 45 0.58 4.01 -5.06
N ALA A 46 -0.33 4.92 -4.72
CA ALA A 46 -1.71 4.90 -5.17
C ALA A 46 -1.83 4.93 -6.71
N GLY A 47 -0.95 5.67 -7.38
CA GLY A 47 -0.92 5.70 -8.84
C GLY A 47 -0.53 4.38 -9.48
N ILE A 48 0.45 3.66 -8.92
CA ILE A 48 0.87 2.34 -9.39
C ILE A 48 -0.27 1.32 -9.19
N ILE A 49 -1.03 1.46 -8.11
CA ILE A 49 -2.16 0.58 -7.81
C ILE A 49 -3.31 0.86 -8.79
N GLY A 50 -3.75 2.12 -8.93
CA GLY A 50 -5.08 2.43 -9.47
C GLY A 50 -5.21 3.66 -10.38
N SER A 51 -4.13 4.29 -10.82
CA SER A 51 -4.24 5.37 -11.82
C SER A 51 -4.75 4.87 -13.18
N VAL A 52 -5.33 5.76 -13.99
CA VAL A 52 -5.76 5.41 -15.36
C VAL A 52 -4.58 5.05 -16.27
N ARG A 53 -3.48 5.81 -16.23
CA ARG A 53 -2.33 5.56 -17.12
C ARG A 53 -1.44 4.44 -16.60
N TYR A 54 -1.02 4.50 -15.34
CA TYR A 54 0.04 3.64 -14.78
C TYR A 54 -0.48 2.53 -13.86
N GLY A 55 -1.75 2.57 -13.46
CA GLY A 55 -2.31 1.65 -12.50
C GLY A 55 -2.37 0.22 -13.02
N VAL A 56 -2.02 -0.75 -12.17
CA VAL A 56 -2.22 -2.18 -12.43
C VAL A 56 -3.71 -2.52 -12.40
N SER A 57 -4.47 -2.01 -11.41
CA SER A 57 -5.93 -2.14 -11.32
C SER A 57 -6.61 -0.79 -11.53
N LYS A 58 -6.71 -0.38 -12.80
CA LYS A 58 -7.20 0.93 -13.25
C LYS A 58 -8.63 1.31 -12.83
N LYS A 59 -9.40 0.36 -12.31
CA LYS A 59 -10.78 0.55 -11.82
C LYS A 59 -10.92 0.29 -10.31
N ALA A 60 -9.81 0.16 -9.58
CA ALA A 60 -9.84 0.10 -8.13
C ALA A 60 -10.30 1.43 -7.53
N ASN A 61 -11.00 1.36 -6.40
CA ASN A 61 -11.28 2.51 -5.55
C ASN A 61 -10.11 2.66 -4.57
N ILE A 62 -9.53 3.85 -4.48
CA ILE A 62 -8.41 4.16 -3.59
C ILE A 62 -8.95 4.89 -2.35
N VAL A 63 -8.57 4.41 -1.18
CA VAL A 63 -8.86 5.07 0.10
C VAL A 63 -7.55 5.46 0.77
N ALA A 64 -7.36 6.77 0.96
CA ALA A 64 -6.19 7.30 1.65
C ALA A 64 -6.32 7.09 3.17
N VAL A 65 -5.34 6.42 3.76
CA VAL A 65 -5.22 6.24 5.20
C VAL A 65 -3.86 6.79 5.63
N LYS A 66 -3.84 8.00 6.20
CA LYS A 66 -2.60 8.68 6.58
C LYS A 66 -2.15 8.22 7.96
N VAL A 67 -1.01 7.54 7.99
CA VAL A 67 -0.32 7.07 9.21
C VAL A 67 1.11 7.58 9.31
N LEU A 68 1.61 8.23 8.25
CA LEU A 68 2.92 8.87 8.20
C LEU A 68 2.72 10.38 8.05
N HIS A 69 3.52 11.15 8.79
CA HIS A 69 3.55 12.60 8.73
C HIS A 69 4.18 13.11 7.42
N SER A 70 4.25 14.43 7.26
CA SER A 70 4.85 15.12 6.09
C SER A 70 6.32 14.83 5.84
N ASN A 71 7.03 14.21 6.79
CA ASN A 71 8.41 13.76 6.64
C ASN A 71 8.51 12.25 6.31
N GLY A 72 7.41 11.59 5.97
CA GLY A 72 7.37 10.16 5.65
C GLY A 72 7.55 9.25 6.87
N SER A 73 7.44 9.76 8.09
CA SER A 73 7.64 8.99 9.33
C SER A 73 6.37 8.93 10.17
N GLY A 74 6.19 7.83 10.90
CA GLY A 74 5.07 7.63 11.83
C GLY A 74 5.43 6.60 12.88
N THR A 75 4.60 6.46 13.91
CA THR A 75 4.84 5.47 14.96
C THR A 75 4.23 4.12 14.59
N THR A 76 4.72 3.05 15.22
CA THR A 76 4.11 1.72 15.09
C THR A 76 2.63 1.74 15.49
N GLU A 77 2.26 2.54 16.48
CA GLU A 77 0.86 2.70 16.92
C GLU A 77 -0.01 3.33 15.83
N ASP A 78 0.50 4.37 15.14
CA ASP A 78 -0.22 5.02 14.04
C ASP A 78 -0.50 4.03 12.91
N VAL A 79 0.51 3.24 12.54
CA VAL A 79 0.38 2.20 11.52
C VAL A 79 -0.65 1.15 11.92
N ILE A 80 -0.61 0.65 13.16
CA ILE A 80 -1.59 -0.32 13.67
C ILE A 80 -3.01 0.27 13.63
N SER A 81 -3.18 1.54 13.99
CA SER A 81 -4.47 2.24 13.93
C SER A 81 -4.99 2.39 12.50
N GLY A 82 -4.10 2.56 11.52
CA GLY A 82 -4.44 2.53 10.10
C GLY A 82 -4.88 1.14 9.61
N VAL A 83 -4.17 0.08 10.03
CA VAL A 83 -4.55 -1.31 9.74
C VAL A 83 -5.91 -1.66 10.33
N ASP A 84 -6.14 -1.31 11.61
CA ASP A 84 -7.41 -1.52 12.29
C ASP A 84 -8.57 -0.77 11.61
N TYR A 85 -8.34 0.46 11.16
CA TYR A 85 -9.32 1.21 10.37
C TYR A 85 -9.66 0.48 9.06
N ALA A 86 -8.65 0.07 8.27
CA ALA A 86 -8.86 -0.63 7.01
C ALA A 86 -9.61 -1.96 7.21
N LEU A 87 -9.29 -2.70 8.27
CA LEU A 87 -9.98 -3.94 8.63
C LEU A 87 -11.45 -3.71 8.99
N LYS A 88 -11.74 -2.71 9.83
CA LYS A 88 -13.12 -2.37 10.22
C LYS A 88 -13.95 -1.96 9.00
N GLU A 89 -13.40 -1.13 8.12
CA GLU A 89 -14.09 -0.73 6.89
C GLU A 89 -14.29 -1.91 5.94
N HIS A 90 -13.30 -2.80 5.80
CA HIS A 90 -13.43 -4.05 5.05
C HIS A 90 -14.59 -4.90 5.57
N GLN A 91 -14.67 -5.12 6.89
CA GLN A 91 -15.73 -5.93 7.51
C GLN A 91 -17.11 -5.28 7.37
N ALA A 92 -17.18 -3.95 7.51
CA ALA A 92 -18.41 -3.20 7.29
C ALA A 92 -18.90 -3.32 5.84
N GLN A 93 -18.00 -3.20 4.85
CA GLN A 93 -18.32 -3.35 3.44
C GLN A 93 -18.73 -4.78 3.09
N ALA A 94 -18.02 -5.79 3.60
CA ALA A 94 -18.37 -7.20 3.44
C ALA A 94 -19.78 -7.48 3.95
N LYS A 95 -20.13 -6.98 5.14
CA LYS A 95 -21.45 -7.12 5.72
C LYS A 95 -22.53 -6.40 4.92
N ALA A 96 -22.25 -5.18 4.45
CA ALA A 96 -23.22 -4.36 3.73
C ALA A 96 -23.50 -4.89 2.31
N GLN A 97 -22.48 -5.41 1.61
CA GLN A 97 -22.58 -5.86 0.23
C GLN A 97 -22.87 -7.36 0.09
N GLY A 98 -22.62 -8.15 1.14
CA GLY A 98 -22.86 -9.60 1.15
C GLY A 98 -22.17 -10.30 -0.02
N ALA A 99 -22.92 -11.10 -0.76
CA ALA A 99 -22.41 -11.84 -1.93
C ALA A 99 -21.89 -10.95 -3.09
N ASN A 100 -22.18 -9.65 -3.07
CA ASN A 100 -21.66 -8.72 -4.08
C ASN A 100 -20.31 -8.11 -3.72
N TYR A 101 -19.83 -8.33 -2.48
CA TYR A 101 -18.55 -7.80 -2.04
C TYR A 101 -17.41 -8.45 -2.81
N LYS A 102 -16.53 -7.64 -3.40
CA LYS A 102 -15.38 -8.10 -4.19
C LYS A 102 -14.11 -8.30 -3.36
N GLY A 103 -14.13 -7.93 -2.07
CA GLY A 103 -12.94 -7.88 -1.23
C GLY A 103 -12.29 -6.51 -1.17
N SER A 104 -11.29 -6.39 -0.29
CA SER A 104 -10.44 -5.20 -0.18
C SER A 104 -8.98 -5.59 -0.05
N VAL A 105 -8.10 -4.67 -0.42
CA VAL A 105 -6.65 -4.78 -0.23
C VAL A 105 -6.18 -3.65 0.69
N ALA A 106 -5.27 -3.94 1.62
CA ALA A 106 -4.46 -2.90 2.26
C ALA A 106 -3.03 -2.95 1.71
N HIS A 107 -2.48 -1.79 1.43
CA HIS A 107 -1.13 -1.63 0.97
C HIS A 107 -0.35 -0.84 2.03
N LEU A 108 0.69 -1.47 2.59
CA LEU A 108 1.59 -0.85 3.56
C LEU A 108 2.98 -0.75 2.94
N SER A 109 3.27 0.40 2.36
CA SER A 109 4.57 0.74 1.78
C SER A 109 5.50 1.41 2.79
N LEU A 110 5.62 0.79 3.96
CA LEU A 110 6.43 1.28 5.06
C LEU A 110 7.25 0.13 5.64
N ALA A 111 8.42 0.46 6.18
CA ALA A 111 9.28 -0.48 6.86
C ALA A 111 9.87 0.20 8.09
N GLY A 112 9.89 -0.52 9.21
CA GLY A 112 10.59 -0.13 10.43
C GLY A 112 11.32 -1.33 11.03
N GLY A 113 12.00 -1.09 12.15
CA GLY A 113 12.60 -2.19 12.92
C GLY A 113 11.57 -3.23 13.35
N LYS A 114 12.02 -4.47 13.58
CA LYS A 114 11.17 -5.60 13.98
C LYS A 114 10.22 -5.22 15.12
N SER A 115 8.93 -5.51 14.91
CA SER A 115 7.87 -5.29 15.89
C SER A 115 6.85 -6.42 15.85
N HIS A 116 6.89 -7.28 16.87
CA HIS A 116 5.91 -8.37 17.01
C HIS A 116 4.47 -7.87 17.08
N THR A 117 4.25 -6.69 17.68
CA THR A 117 2.89 -6.11 17.79
C THR A 117 2.35 -5.72 16.42
N LEU A 118 3.18 -5.10 15.57
CA LEU A 118 2.79 -4.76 14.21
C LEU A 118 2.57 -6.01 13.36
N ASP A 119 3.49 -6.98 13.41
CA ASP A 119 3.36 -8.23 12.68
C ASP A 119 2.07 -8.98 13.07
N ASN A 120 1.74 -9.03 14.36
CA ASN A 120 0.51 -9.65 14.85
C ASN A 120 -0.75 -8.92 14.35
N ALA A 121 -0.75 -7.58 14.36
CA ALA A 121 -1.87 -6.79 13.86
C ALA A 121 -2.11 -7.02 12.35
N VAL A 122 -1.04 -7.06 11.56
CA VAL A 122 -1.10 -7.34 10.12
C VAL A 122 -1.56 -8.78 9.86
N ASN A 123 -0.99 -9.75 10.57
CA ASN A 123 -1.38 -11.16 10.44
C ASN A 123 -2.87 -11.37 10.78
N GLU A 124 -3.36 -10.76 11.86
CA GLU A 124 -4.77 -10.88 12.25
C GLU A 124 -5.71 -10.23 11.23
N ALA A 125 -5.31 -9.09 10.65
CA ALA A 125 -6.08 -8.47 9.58
C ALA A 125 -6.18 -9.37 8.34
N VAL A 126 -5.09 -10.06 7.96
CA VAL A 126 -5.10 -11.05 6.87
C VAL A 126 -6.02 -12.23 7.19
N ARG A 127 -5.90 -12.81 8.39
CA ARG A 127 -6.77 -13.93 8.83
C ARG A 127 -8.24 -13.54 8.91
N SER A 128 -8.51 -12.26 9.11
CA SER A 128 -9.86 -11.68 9.11
C SER A 128 -10.39 -11.35 7.70
N GLY A 129 -9.66 -11.69 6.63
CA GLY A 129 -10.09 -11.60 5.24
C GLY A 129 -9.61 -10.37 4.48
N LEU A 130 -8.85 -9.47 5.11
CA LEU A 130 -8.25 -8.33 4.42
C LEU A 130 -6.97 -8.77 3.70
N HIS A 131 -6.90 -8.64 2.37
CA HIS A 131 -5.66 -8.96 1.65
C HIS A 131 -4.63 -7.86 1.87
N ILE A 132 -3.39 -8.21 2.16
CA ILE A 132 -2.35 -7.22 2.48
C ILE A 132 -1.08 -7.48 1.66
N ALA A 133 -0.57 -6.41 1.04
CA ALA A 133 0.76 -6.38 0.44
C ALA A 133 1.66 -5.40 1.21
N VAL A 134 2.87 -5.85 1.54
CA VAL A 134 3.84 -5.07 2.33
C VAL A 134 5.18 -4.96 1.60
N ALA A 135 5.86 -3.83 1.77
CA ALA A 135 7.20 -3.63 1.24
C ALA A 135 8.23 -4.43 2.05
N ALA A 136 9.19 -5.08 1.38
CA ALA A 136 10.26 -5.82 2.06
C ALA A 136 11.25 -4.92 2.83
N GLY A 137 11.36 -3.64 2.45
CA GLY A 137 12.34 -2.68 2.99
C GLY A 137 13.51 -2.42 2.03
N ASN A 138 14.25 -1.33 2.27
CA ASN A 138 15.20 -0.75 1.30
C ASN A 138 16.65 -0.68 1.83
N ASP A 139 17.04 -1.59 2.72
CA ASP A 139 18.33 -1.55 3.41
C ASP A 139 19.36 -2.56 2.86
N GLY A 140 18.98 -3.40 1.89
CA GLY A 140 19.82 -4.51 1.41
C GLY A 140 20.11 -5.54 2.51
N ARG A 141 19.12 -5.80 3.37
CA ARG A 141 19.20 -6.67 4.55
C ARG A 141 18.19 -7.82 4.47
N ASP A 142 18.18 -8.67 5.50
CA ASP A 142 17.15 -9.71 5.66
C ASP A 142 15.80 -9.05 6.00
N ALA A 143 14.79 -9.26 5.18
CA ALA A 143 13.43 -8.73 5.38
C ALA A 143 12.79 -9.24 6.67
N CYS A 144 13.23 -10.40 7.18
CA CYS A 144 12.71 -10.97 8.43
C CYS A 144 13.01 -10.10 9.67
N ASP A 145 14.04 -9.24 9.60
CA ASP A 145 14.44 -8.31 10.66
C ASP A 145 13.62 -7.01 10.67
N TYR A 146 12.66 -6.87 9.76
CA TYR A 146 11.83 -5.68 9.59
C TYR A 146 10.36 -6.01 9.80
N SER A 147 9.59 -4.98 10.13
CA SER A 147 8.13 -5.08 10.23
C SER A 147 7.46 -3.98 9.38
N PRO A 148 6.35 -4.30 8.68
CA PRO A 148 5.63 -5.58 8.69
C PRO A 148 6.20 -6.65 7.73
N ALA A 149 7.36 -6.42 7.11
CA ALA A 149 7.96 -7.36 6.14
C ALA A 149 8.18 -8.79 6.66
N GLY A 150 8.49 -8.94 7.95
CA GLY A 150 8.67 -10.25 8.60
C GLY A 150 7.41 -10.85 9.21
N ALA A 151 6.21 -10.30 8.93
CA ALA A 151 4.94 -10.93 9.24
C ALA A 151 4.68 -12.12 8.30
N SER A 152 3.98 -13.15 8.77
CA SER A 152 3.90 -14.44 8.06
C SER A 152 2.70 -14.60 7.13
N GLU A 153 1.67 -13.77 7.27
CA GLU A 153 0.43 -13.83 6.49
C GLU A 153 0.35 -12.84 5.31
N PRO A 154 0.89 -11.60 5.35
CA PRO A 154 0.81 -10.70 4.21
C PRO A 154 1.75 -11.15 3.09
N ILE A 155 1.55 -10.60 1.88
CA ILE A 155 2.50 -10.80 0.78
C ILE A 155 3.60 -9.74 0.88
N THR A 156 4.81 -10.18 1.19
CA THR A 156 6.00 -9.33 1.28
C THR A 156 6.72 -9.25 -0.05
N VAL A 157 6.95 -8.01 -0.52
CA VAL A 157 7.38 -7.76 -1.89
C VAL A 157 8.76 -7.08 -1.95
N GLY A 158 9.70 -7.77 -2.57
CA GLY A 158 11.01 -7.24 -2.94
C GLY A 158 10.99 -6.46 -4.26
N ALA A 159 12.00 -5.63 -4.49
CA ALA A 159 12.10 -4.79 -5.69
C ALA A 159 13.06 -5.39 -6.71
N SER A 160 12.62 -5.52 -7.96
CA SER A 160 13.46 -5.86 -9.11
C SER A 160 13.71 -4.66 -10.02
N THR A 161 14.76 -4.75 -10.81
CA THR A 161 15.11 -3.80 -11.87
C THR A 161 14.55 -4.26 -13.22
N LEU A 162 14.67 -3.42 -14.24
CA LEU A 162 14.29 -3.79 -15.62
C LEU A 162 15.11 -4.96 -16.20
N GLY A 163 16.30 -5.23 -15.63
CA GLY A 163 17.16 -6.35 -16.05
C GLY A 163 16.85 -7.67 -15.34
N ASP A 164 15.72 -7.78 -14.64
CA ASP A 164 15.34 -8.93 -13.79
C ASP A 164 16.31 -9.24 -12.65
N GLU A 165 17.13 -8.26 -12.27
CA GLU A 165 17.99 -8.33 -11.09
C GLU A 165 17.24 -7.78 -9.87
N SER A 166 17.56 -8.30 -8.68
CA SER A 166 17.17 -7.64 -7.43
C SER A 166 17.75 -6.22 -7.40
N ALA A 167 16.93 -5.22 -7.06
CA ALA A 167 17.41 -3.86 -6.88
C ALA A 167 18.40 -3.83 -5.71
N TYR A 168 19.51 -3.10 -5.84
CA TYR A 168 20.62 -3.11 -4.87
C TYR A 168 20.19 -2.75 -3.43
N PHE A 169 19.10 -2.00 -3.28
CA PHE A 169 18.55 -1.61 -1.98
C PHE A 169 17.52 -2.60 -1.45
N SER A 170 16.97 -3.51 -2.26
CA SER A 170 15.87 -4.38 -1.82
C SER A 170 16.34 -5.27 -0.69
N ASN A 171 15.58 -5.29 0.41
CA ASN A 171 15.68 -6.40 1.36
C ASN A 171 15.33 -7.72 0.66
N SER A 172 15.87 -8.81 1.20
CA SER A 172 15.77 -10.17 0.65
C SER A 172 15.67 -11.18 1.79
N GLY A 173 15.66 -12.48 1.49
CA GLY A 173 15.59 -13.54 2.50
C GLY A 173 14.27 -14.31 2.47
N SER A 174 14.07 -15.19 3.45
CA SER A 174 12.93 -16.14 3.45
C SER A 174 11.58 -15.48 3.70
N CYS A 175 11.55 -14.25 4.22
CA CYS A 175 10.32 -13.49 4.43
C CYS A 175 9.86 -12.72 3.20
N VAL A 176 10.60 -12.75 2.08
CA VAL A 176 10.14 -12.16 0.81
C VAL A 176 9.44 -13.23 -0.02
N ASP A 177 8.16 -13.02 -0.34
CA ASP A 177 7.37 -13.97 -1.13
C ASP A 177 7.62 -13.82 -2.62
N VAL A 178 7.73 -12.58 -3.09
CA VAL A 178 7.80 -12.27 -4.52
C VAL A 178 8.57 -10.97 -4.78
N PHE A 179 9.11 -10.84 -5.99
CA PHE A 179 9.70 -9.60 -6.49
C PHE A 179 8.79 -8.95 -7.53
N ALA A 180 8.76 -7.62 -7.54
CA ALA A 180 8.05 -6.83 -8.54
C ALA A 180 8.87 -5.59 -8.95
N PRO A 181 8.55 -4.93 -10.09
CA PRO A 181 9.29 -3.76 -10.55
C PRO A 181 9.31 -2.65 -9.50
N GLY A 182 10.51 -2.28 -9.04
CA GLY A 182 10.69 -1.29 -7.98
C GLY A 182 11.79 -0.27 -8.23
N LEU A 183 12.50 -0.31 -9.35
CA LEU A 183 13.52 0.69 -9.73
C LEU A 183 13.03 1.59 -10.86
N ASN A 184 13.11 2.92 -10.68
CA ASN A 184 12.74 3.95 -11.65
C ASN A 184 11.28 3.83 -12.14
N ILE A 185 10.36 3.64 -11.21
CA ILE A 185 8.93 3.50 -11.49
C ILE A 185 8.27 4.87 -11.57
N LYS A 186 7.68 5.17 -12.73
CA LYS A 186 6.93 6.40 -12.96
C LYS A 186 5.47 6.25 -12.49
N SER A 187 5.01 7.20 -11.68
CA SER A 187 3.64 7.23 -11.16
C SER A 187 3.18 8.66 -10.87
N THR A 188 1.93 8.81 -10.41
CA THR A 188 1.31 10.07 -9.97
C THR A 188 2.13 10.73 -8.85
N TRP A 189 2.03 12.04 -8.76
CA TRP A 189 2.75 12.82 -7.74
C TRP A 189 1.91 13.97 -7.20
N ILE A 190 2.39 14.57 -6.12
CA ILE A 190 1.79 15.77 -5.52
C ILE A 190 2.19 17.05 -6.27
N GLY A 191 1.63 18.18 -5.85
CA GLY A 191 1.93 19.53 -6.35
C GLY A 191 0.91 20.09 -7.33
N ASN A 192 0.24 19.23 -8.12
CA ASN A 192 -0.96 19.58 -8.88
C ASN A 192 -1.72 18.31 -9.33
N LYS A 193 -2.84 18.48 -10.04
CA LYS A 193 -3.72 17.38 -10.46
C LYS A 193 -3.18 16.50 -11.59
N ALA A 194 -2.05 16.84 -12.19
CA ALA A 194 -1.46 16.14 -13.34
C ALA A 194 0.05 15.85 -13.17
N ALA A 195 0.57 15.93 -11.94
CA ALA A 195 1.99 15.77 -11.65
C ALA A 195 2.40 14.29 -11.66
N PHE A 196 3.59 14.00 -12.18
CA PHE A 196 4.16 12.66 -12.18
C PHE A 196 5.61 12.69 -11.71
N ASN A 197 6.05 11.62 -11.06
CA ASN A 197 7.43 11.47 -10.61
C ASN A 197 7.91 10.03 -10.80
N ALA A 198 9.23 9.85 -10.88
CA ALA A 198 9.87 8.55 -10.91
C ALA A 198 10.52 8.27 -9.54
N MET A 199 10.17 7.15 -8.92
CA MET A 199 10.71 6.73 -7.64
C MET A 199 11.22 5.30 -7.69
N SER A 200 12.05 4.95 -6.71
CA SER A 200 12.58 3.60 -6.54
C SER A 200 12.38 3.16 -5.10
N GLY A 201 11.93 1.92 -4.91
CA GLY A 201 11.70 1.34 -3.60
C GLY A 201 10.89 0.05 -3.66
N THR A 202 11.01 -0.77 -2.61
CA THR A 202 10.11 -1.91 -2.37
C THR A 202 8.65 -1.46 -2.16
N SER A 203 8.43 -0.20 -1.77
CA SER A 203 7.12 0.47 -1.80
C SER A 203 6.46 0.42 -3.19
N MET A 204 7.20 0.78 -4.24
CA MET A 204 6.71 0.75 -5.61
C MET A 204 6.50 -0.69 -6.11
N ALA A 205 7.37 -1.61 -5.71
CA ALA A 205 7.21 -3.03 -6.01
C ALA A 205 5.94 -3.61 -5.36
N SER A 206 5.74 -3.38 -4.05
CA SER A 206 4.55 -3.77 -3.31
C SER A 206 3.27 -3.18 -3.92
N SER A 207 3.33 -1.93 -4.40
CA SER A 207 2.20 -1.28 -5.06
C SER A 207 1.72 -2.02 -6.32
N HIS A 208 2.65 -2.59 -7.10
CA HIS A 208 2.26 -3.42 -8.26
C HIS A 208 1.51 -4.68 -7.81
N VAL A 209 1.98 -5.32 -6.74
CA VAL A 209 1.35 -6.54 -6.20
C VAL A 209 -0.01 -6.22 -5.56
N ALA A 210 -0.15 -5.12 -4.81
CA ALA A 210 -1.43 -4.66 -4.30
C ALA A 210 -2.44 -4.41 -5.44
N GLY A 211 -1.98 -3.78 -6.52
CA GLY A 211 -2.79 -3.62 -7.73
C GLY A 211 -3.16 -4.96 -8.39
N LEU A 212 -2.26 -5.94 -8.42
CA LEU A 212 -2.52 -7.26 -8.97
C LEU A 212 -3.54 -8.05 -8.13
N ILE A 213 -3.44 -8.00 -6.79
CA ILE A 213 -4.43 -8.56 -5.88
C ILE A 213 -5.80 -7.94 -6.17
N ALA A 214 -5.87 -6.60 -6.25
CA ALA A 214 -7.12 -5.91 -6.53
C ALA A 214 -7.69 -6.27 -7.90
N TYR A 215 -6.83 -6.50 -8.90
CA TYR A 215 -7.25 -6.96 -10.21
C TYR A 215 -7.88 -8.37 -10.14
N PHE A 216 -7.21 -9.33 -9.47
CA PHE A 216 -7.73 -10.69 -9.33
C PHE A 216 -9.05 -10.76 -8.57
N LEU A 217 -9.16 -10.05 -7.44
CA LEU A 217 -10.40 -9.92 -6.67
C LEU A 217 -11.57 -9.38 -7.50
N SER A 218 -11.28 -8.50 -8.46
CA SER A 218 -12.33 -7.95 -9.34
C SER A 218 -12.86 -8.96 -10.37
N LEU A 219 -12.09 -10.01 -10.68
CA LEU A 219 -12.45 -11.08 -11.60
C LEU A 219 -13.09 -12.27 -10.89
N LEU A 220 -12.61 -12.59 -9.69
CA LEU A 220 -12.96 -13.77 -8.90
C LEU A 220 -13.35 -13.33 -7.49
N PRO A 221 -14.60 -12.85 -7.30
CA PRO A 221 -15.11 -12.38 -6.02
C PRO A 221 -15.27 -13.50 -5.00
#